data_AF-A0A3D3I423-F1
#
_entry.id   AF-A0A3D3I423-F1
#
_cell.length_a   1.000
_cell.length_b   1.000
_cell.length_c   1.000
_cell.angle_alpha   90.00
_cell.angle_beta   90.00
_cell.angle_gamma   90.00
#
_symmetry.space_group_name_H-M   'P 1'
#
loop_
_entity.id
_entity.type
_entity.pdbx_description
1 polymer ?
#
loop_
_entity_poly.entity_id
_entity_poly.type
_entity_poly.pdbx_seq_one_letter_code
_entity_poly.pdbx_strand_id
1 'polypeptide(L)'
;MKAPRYALTLLATLSLSTVGLSKPEFLEQLEKLPQMEPAKRAKAEGCSLCHTNPPRRNAFGRAVHDAMEAAGKEEVNAALLAALADGDADGDGVSNGEEFRQDSLPSDPASKPG
;
A
#
# COMPACT_ATOMS: atom_id res chain seq x y z
N MET A 1 66.44 6.84 -18.03
CA MET A 1 65.29 6.26 -17.30
C MET A 1 64.06 7.10 -17.64
N LYS A 2 63.07 6.52 -18.33
CA LYS A 2 61.87 7.21 -18.85
C LYS A 2 60.70 6.96 -17.90
N ALA A 3 60.04 8.02 -17.43
CA ALA A 3 58.75 7.92 -16.73
C ALA A 3 57.62 7.61 -17.73
N PRO A 4 56.65 6.75 -17.39
CA PRO A 4 55.40 6.69 -18.11
C PRO A 4 54.29 7.47 -17.37
N ARG A 5 53.60 8.25 -18.19
CA ARG A 5 52.37 8.98 -17.92
C ARG A 5 51.22 7.99 -17.95
N TYR A 6 50.45 7.86 -16.87
CA TYR A 6 49.10 7.29 -16.93
C TYR A 6 48.12 8.30 -16.34
N ALA A 7 47.54 9.04 -17.27
CA ALA A 7 46.35 9.85 -17.09
C ALA A 7 45.11 8.94 -16.98
N LEU A 8 44.06 9.47 -16.35
CA LEU A 8 42.66 9.03 -16.43
C LEU A 8 42.38 7.64 -15.82
N THR A 9 41.41 7.43 -14.94
CA THR A 9 40.03 7.95 -15.04
C THR A 9 39.37 7.87 -13.66
N LEU A 10 38.84 8.99 -13.18
CA LEU A 10 37.88 9.04 -12.08
C LEU A 10 36.57 8.38 -12.53
N LEU A 11 36.28 7.15 -12.09
CA LEU A 11 34.92 6.61 -12.15
C LEU A 11 34.14 7.12 -10.95
N ALA A 12 33.49 8.28 -11.11
CA ALA A 12 32.44 8.73 -10.21
C ALA A 12 31.16 7.97 -10.58
N THR A 13 30.87 6.88 -9.86
CA THR A 13 29.58 6.18 -9.96
C THR A 13 28.50 7.04 -9.32
N LEU A 14 27.83 7.84 -10.15
CA LEU A 14 26.63 8.58 -9.77
C LEU A 14 25.51 7.56 -9.54
N SER A 15 25.38 7.09 -8.29
CA SER A 15 24.26 6.26 -7.87
C SER A 15 23.05 7.17 -7.79
N LEU A 16 22.23 7.15 -8.85
CA LEU A 16 20.99 7.88 -8.92
C LEU A 16 19.98 7.17 -8.02
N SER A 17 20.02 7.46 -6.72
CA SER A 17 19.01 7.01 -5.78
C SER A 17 17.70 7.70 -6.14
N THR A 18 16.80 6.98 -6.80
CA THR A 18 15.43 7.43 -6.98
C THR A 18 14.80 7.54 -5.60
N VAL A 19 14.53 8.78 -5.19
CA VAL A 19 13.77 9.06 -3.96
C VAL A 19 12.32 8.70 -4.30
N GLY A 20 11.94 7.45 -4.06
CA GLY A 20 10.56 7.01 -4.20
C GLY A 20 9.69 7.78 -3.22
N LEU A 21 9.00 8.81 -3.70
CA LEU A 21 7.96 9.52 -2.96
C LEU A 21 6.76 8.56 -2.82
N SER A 22 6.85 7.64 -1.87
CA SER A 22 6.06 6.40 -1.78
C SER A 22 4.64 6.59 -1.23
N LYS A 23 3.90 7.62 -1.65
CA LYS A 23 2.54 7.91 -1.13
C LYS A 23 1.38 7.98 -2.14
N PRO A 24 1.53 8.22 -3.46
CA PRO A 24 0.36 8.34 -4.33
C PRO A 24 -0.17 7.01 -4.87
N GLU A 25 0.67 5.97 -5.00
CA GLU A 25 0.27 4.79 -5.77
C GLU A 25 -0.93 4.05 -5.17
N PHE A 26 -0.89 3.74 -3.87
CA PHE A 26 -2.00 3.02 -3.23
C PHE A 26 -3.33 3.78 -3.30
N LEU A 27 -3.35 5.08 -2.99
CA LEU A 27 -4.56 5.88 -3.03
C LEU A 27 -5.11 5.99 -4.45
N GLU A 28 -4.23 6.14 -5.44
CA GLU A 28 -4.63 6.14 -6.85
C GLU A 28 -5.23 4.78 -7.28
N GLN A 29 -4.73 3.66 -6.76
CA GLN A 29 -5.30 2.34 -7.04
C GLN A 29 -6.64 2.13 -6.36
N LEU A 30 -6.83 2.67 -5.15
CA LEU A 30 -8.11 2.63 -4.43
C LEU A 30 -9.18 3.48 -5.14
N GLU A 31 -8.82 4.67 -5.63
CA GLU A 31 -9.73 5.55 -6.40
C GLU A 31 -10.22 4.91 -7.72
N LYS A 32 -9.57 3.83 -8.19
CA LYS A 32 -10.01 3.07 -9.36
C LYS A 32 -11.09 2.03 -9.03
N LEU A 33 -11.48 1.87 -7.77
CA LEU A 33 -12.34 0.79 -7.30
C LEU A 33 -13.69 1.30 -6.83
N PRO A 34 -14.74 1.26 -7.66
CA PRO A 34 -16.07 1.70 -7.25
C PRO A 34 -16.66 0.89 -6.08
N GLN A 35 -16.23 -0.35 -5.88
CA GLN A 35 -16.63 -1.21 -4.77
C GLN A 35 -15.95 -0.89 -3.43
N MET A 36 -14.88 -0.10 -3.47
CA MET A 36 -14.14 0.41 -2.31
C MET A 36 -13.94 1.93 -2.42
N GLU A 37 -14.76 2.59 -3.26
CA GLU A 37 -14.70 4.03 -3.51
C GLU A 37 -14.95 4.71 -2.17
N PRO A 38 -14.06 5.60 -1.73
CA PRO A 38 -13.91 5.85 -0.32
C PRO A 38 -15.06 6.71 0.17
N ALA A 39 -15.79 6.16 1.11
CA ALA A 39 -16.23 6.98 2.20
C ALA A 39 -14.98 7.66 2.83
N LYS A 40 -15.12 8.95 3.12
CA LYS A 40 -14.05 9.93 3.38
C LYS A 40 -13.04 9.46 4.43
N ARG A 41 -13.46 8.61 5.35
CA ARG A 41 -12.66 8.10 6.47
C ARG A 41 -11.46 7.28 6.02
N ALA A 42 -11.60 6.34 5.10
CA ALA A 42 -10.47 5.51 4.67
C ALA A 42 -9.34 6.33 4.00
N LYS A 43 -9.71 7.39 3.27
CA LYS A 43 -8.74 8.35 2.69
C LYS A 43 -8.07 9.21 3.77
N ALA A 44 -8.79 9.54 4.85
CA ALA A 44 -8.27 10.32 5.96
C ALA A 44 -7.25 9.54 6.82
N GLU A 45 -7.39 8.21 6.92
CA GLU A 45 -6.48 7.35 7.69
C GLU A 45 -5.05 7.33 7.12
N GLY A 46 -4.88 7.51 5.80
CA GLY A 46 -3.56 7.51 5.16
C GLY A 46 -2.78 6.23 5.47
N CYS A 47 -1.61 6.35 6.13
CA CYS A 47 -0.82 5.18 6.53
C CYS A 47 -1.55 4.25 7.51
N SER A 48 -2.43 4.81 8.35
CA SER A 48 -3.15 4.06 9.38
C SER A 48 -4.15 3.07 8.81
N LEU A 49 -4.52 3.21 7.53
CA LEU A 49 -5.39 2.26 6.84
C LEU A 49 -4.76 0.87 6.74
N CYS A 50 -3.43 0.78 6.62
CA CYS A 50 -2.70 -0.50 6.54
C CYS A 50 -1.76 -0.74 7.73
N HIS A 51 -1.41 0.28 8.49
CA HIS A 51 -0.38 0.20 9.53
C HIS A 51 -0.88 0.64 10.90
N THR A 52 -0.50 -0.11 11.94
CA THR A 52 -0.58 0.38 13.32
C THR A 52 0.62 1.23 13.68
N ASN A 53 1.81 0.83 13.21
CA ASN A 53 3.05 1.59 13.30
C ASN A 53 4.02 1.02 12.26
N PRO A 54 4.32 1.71 11.13
CA PRO A 54 5.16 1.17 10.07
C PRO A 54 6.51 0.62 10.59
N PRO A 55 6.95 -0.56 10.13
CA PRO A 55 6.36 -1.40 9.07
C PRO A 55 5.24 -2.34 9.56
N ARG A 56 4.87 -2.30 10.84
CA ARG A 56 3.86 -3.17 11.44
C ARG A 56 2.47 -2.89 10.85
N ARG A 57 1.81 -3.95 10.37
CA ARG A 57 0.51 -3.86 9.68
C ARG A 57 -0.67 -4.08 10.64
N ASN A 58 -1.78 -3.39 10.39
CA ASN A 58 -3.08 -3.67 11.03
C ASN A 58 -3.74 -4.90 10.35
N ALA A 59 -5.01 -5.18 10.66
CA ALA A 59 -5.70 -6.33 10.10
C ALA A 59 -5.84 -6.24 8.56
N PHE A 60 -6.39 -5.14 8.06
CA PHE A 60 -6.49 -4.88 6.62
C PHE A 60 -5.14 -4.90 5.90
N GLY A 61 -4.10 -4.26 6.45
CA GLY A 61 -2.76 -4.25 5.87
C GLY A 61 -2.13 -5.64 5.79
N ARG A 62 -2.43 -6.56 6.74
CA ARG A 62 -2.02 -7.96 6.62
C ARG A 62 -2.75 -8.66 5.48
N ALA A 63 -4.07 -8.46 5.35
CA ALA A 63 -4.83 -9.00 4.22
C ALA A 63 -4.29 -8.51 2.87
N VAL A 64 -3.91 -7.22 2.76
CA VAL A 64 -3.24 -6.68 1.57
C VAL A 64 -1.90 -7.38 1.31
N HIS A 65 -1.08 -7.58 2.35
CA HIS A 65 0.21 -8.25 2.21
C HIS A 65 0.06 -9.72 1.77
N ASP A 66 -0.86 -10.46 2.39
CA ASP A 66 -1.10 -11.86 2.07
C ASP A 66 -1.63 -12.01 0.63
N ALA A 67 -2.49 -11.08 0.18
CA ALA A 67 -2.95 -11.03 -1.20
C ALA A 67 -1.81 -10.71 -2.19
N MET A 68 -0.86 -9.85 -1.80
CA MET A 68 0.32 -9.55 -2.62
C MET A 68 1.23 -10.77 -2.75
N GLU A 69 1.49 -11.48 -1.65
CA GLU A 69 2.28 -12.71 -1.65
C GLU A 69 1.61 -13.80 -2.49
N ALA A 70 0.30 -14.01 -2.31
CA ALA A 70 -0.47 -15.00 -3.07
C ALA A 70 -0.50 -14.70 -4.57
N ALA A 71 -0.55 -13.41 -4.95
CA ALA A 71 -0.55 -12.97 -6.34
C ALA A 71 0.84 -12.81 -6.95
N GLY A 72 1.92 -12.98 -6.17
CA GLY A 72 3.30 -12.72 -6.60
C GLY A 72 3.52 -11.28 -7.04
N LYS A 73 2.91 -10.31 -6.34
CA LYS A 73 2.99 -8.87 -6.65
C LYS A 73 3.86 -8.14 -5.63
N GLU A 74 4.75 -7.29 -6.13
CA GLU A 74 5.59 -6.42 -5.31
C GLU A 74 4.90 -5.08 -4.98
N GLU A 75 3.87 -4.72 -5.76
CA GLU A 75 3.12 -3.46 -5.65
C GLU A 75 1.61 -3.74 -5.52
N VAL A 76 0.93 -2.89 -4.75
CA VAL A 76 -0.53 -2.92 -4.63
C VAL A 76 -1.14 -2.34 -5.90
N ASN A 77 -2.14 -3.03 -6.46
CA ASN A 77 -2.88 -2.56 -7.61
C ASN A 77 -4.39 -2.73 -7.42
N ALA A 78 -5.17 -2.10 -8.29
CA ALA A 78 -6.62 -2.15 -8.25
C ALA A 78 -7.18 -3.59 -8.24
N ALA A 79 -6.65 -4.50 -9.07
CA ALA A 79 -7.14 -5.88 -9.14
C ALA A 79 -6.95 -6.64 -7.81
N LEU A 80 -5.82 -6.41 -7.13
CA LEU A 80 -5.54 -6.98 -5.83
C LEU A 80 -6.49 -6.47 -4.75
N LEU A 81 -6.71 -5.16 -4.71
CA LEU A 81 -7.64 -4.54 -3.77
C LEU A 81 -9.09 -4.96 -4.05
N ALA A 82 -9.47 -5.10 -5.32
CA ALA A 82 -10.78 -5.61 -5.71
C ALA A 82 -11.05 -7.00 -5.14
N ALA A 83 -10.05 -7.88 -5.13
CA ALA A 83 -10.17 -9.22 -4.55
C ALA A 83 -10.34 -9.20 -3.02
N LEU A 84 -9.92 -8.12 -2.36
CA LEU A 84 -10.10 -7.94 -0.91
C LEU A 84 -11.45 -7.35 -0.55
N ALA A 85 -12.20 -6.76 -1.50
CA ALA A 85 -13.47 -6.10 -1.21
C ALA A 85 -14.52 -7.05 -0.58
N ASP A 86 -14.49 -8.33 -0.94
CA ASP A 86 -15.40 -9.35 -0.41
C ASP A 86 -14.87 -10.03 0.88
N GLY A 87 -13.63 -9.74 1.27
CA GLY A 87 -13.03 -10.25 2.51
C GLY A 87 -13.53 -9.47 3.74
N ASP A 88 -13.28 -10.03 4.92
CA ASP A 88 -13.59 -9.43 6.23
C ASP A 88 -12.27 -9.45 7.03
N ALA A 89 -11.51 -8.36 6.96
CA ALA A 89 -10.13 -8.38 7.42
C ALA A 89 -9.99 -8.33 8.94
N ASP A 90 -10.95 -7.73 9.66
CA ASP A 90 -10.96 -7.65 11.12
C ASP A 90 -11.92 -8.65 11.81
N GLY A 91 -12.73 -9.37 11.03
CA GLY A 91 -13.56 -10.49 11.47
C GLY A 91 -14.84 -10.04 12.14
N ASP A 92 -15.34 -8.84 11.83
CA ASP A 92 -16.51 -8.26 12.49
C ASP A 92 -17.85 -8.63 11.83
N GLY A 93 -17.78 -9.37 10.72
CA GLY A 93 -18.91 -9.86 9.93
C GLY A 93 -19.33 -8.94 8.79
N VAL A 94 -18.65 -7.81 8.57
CA VAL A 94 -18.87 -6.87 7.47
C VAL A 94 -17.73 -7.02 6.46
N SER A 95 -18.03 -6.98 5.16
CA SER A 95 -16.95 -7.04 4.16
C SER A 95 -16.21 -5.71 4.06
N ASN A 96 -14.91 -5.77 3.75
CA ASN A 96 -14.06 -4.60 3.59
C ASN A 96 -14.71 -3.58 2.64
N GLY A 97 -15.24 -4.02 1.50
CA GLY A 97 -15.90 -3.14 0.53
C GLY A 97 -17.18 -2.49 1.07
N GLU A 98 -17.94 -3.16 1.93
CA GLU A 98 -19.09 -2.56 2.61
C GLU A 98 -18.65 -1.47 3.59
N GLU A 99 -17.58 -1.73 4.33
CA GLU A 99 -17.01 -0.74 5.27
C GLU A 99 -16.48 0.51 4.57
N PHE A 100 -15.74 0.32 3.47
CA PHE A 100 -15.29 1.42 2.60
C PHE A 100 -16.46 2.24 2.06
N ARG A 101 -17.60 1.62 1.73
CA ARG A 101 -18.80 2.32 1.23
C ARG A 101 -19.60 3.02 2.32
N GLN A 102 -19.55 2.53 3.56
CA GLN A 102 -20.35 3.05 4.68
C GLN A 102 -19.54 3.89 5.70
N ASP A 103 -18.37 4.40 5.32
CA ASP A 103 -17.52 5.27 6.16
C ASP A 103 -17.03 4.62 7.45
N SER A 104 -16.84 3.30 7.39
CA SER A 104 -16.27 2.48 8.45
C SER A 104 -14.88 1.95 8.05
N LEU A 105 -14.24 1.14 8.90
CA LEU A 105 -12.80 0.86 8.78
C LEU A 105 -12.51 -0.65 8.84
N PRO A 106 -11.96 -1.25 7.77
CA PRO A 106 -11.74 -2.70 7.65
C PRO A 106 -10.61 -3.28 8.52
N SER A 107 -10.19 -2.52 9.51
CA SER A 107 -9.13 -2.90 10.43
C SER A 107 -9.53 -2.71 11.88
N ASP A 108 -10.75 -2.22 12.13
CA ASP A 108 -11.28 -1.90 13.45
C ASP A 108 -12.67 -2.53 13.61
N PRO A 109 -12.80 -3.66 14.34
CA PRO A 109 -14.06 -4.39 14.47
C PRO A 109 -15.12 -3.62 15.28
N ALA A 110 -14.74 -2.50 15.91
CA ALA A 110 -15.67 -1.57 16.55
C ALA A 110 -16.17 -0.48 15.60
N SER A 111 -15.50 -0.27 14.46
CA SER A 111 -15.90 0.69 13.42
C SER A 111 -16.91 0.05 12.48
N LYS A 112 -18.16 -0.06 12.94
CA LYS A 112 -19.25 -0.63 12.15
C LYS A 112 -19.94 0.42 11.27
N PRO A 113 -20.50 0.01 10.12
CA PRO A 113 -21.43 0.83 9.36
C PRO A 113 -22.62 1.32 10.20
N GLY A 114 -23.09 2.54 9.93
CA GLY A 114 -24.13 3.24 10.71
C GLY A 114 -25.47 3.37 10.01
#